data_AF-A0A7V4UFX4-F1
#
_entry.id   AF-A0A7V4UFX4-F1
#
_cell.length_a   1.000
_cell.length_b   1.000
_cell.length_c   1.000
_cell.angle_alpha   90.00
_cell.angle_beta   90.00
_cell.angle_gamma   90.00
#
_symmetry.space_group_name_H-M   'P 1'
#
loop_
_entity.id
_entity.type
_entity.pdbx_description
1 polymer ?
#
loop_
_entity_poly.entity_id
_entity_poly.type
_entity_poly.pdbx_seq_one_letter_code
_entity_poly.pdbx_strand_id
1 'polypeptide(L)'
;GKPASTHKAVSLFSLGNDAPTMVSYARRLDQPLKYEVGPMAIVDPADPNFELRSVPLLAQWYTDRLEELIRQAPDQYWWLHRRWKGRPTARALRRSTQRQAA
;
A
#
# COMPACT_ATOMS: atom_id res chain seq x y z
N GLY A 1 2.71 -12.31 -7.80
CA GLY A 1 1.60 -11.39 -7.44
C GLY A 1 0.60 -11.27 -8.58
N LYS A 2 -0.55 -10.65 -8.32
CA LYS A 2 -1.55 -10.25 -9.34
C LYS A 2 -1.73 -8.73 -9.26
N PRO A 3 -1.65 -7.98 -10.37
CA PRO A 3 -1.81 -6.53 -10.34
C PRO A 3 -3.14 -6.11 -9.70
N ALA A 4 -3.06 -5.12 -8.82
CA ALA A 4 -4.20 -4.50 -8.17
C ALA A 4 -3.98 -3.00 -8.12
N SER A 5 -5.05 -2.22 -8.18
CA SER A 5 -4.97 -0.79 -7.97
C SER A 5 -4.56 -0.50 -6.51
N THR A 6 -3.66 0.44 -6.31
CA THR A 6 -3.21 0.91 -5.00
C THR A 6 -3.52 2.39 -4.84
N HIS A 7 -3.68 2.84 -3.59
CA HIS A 7 -3.95 4.24 -3.32
C HIS A 7 -2.66 5.06 -3.43
N LYS A 8 -2.60 6.00 -4.38
CA LYS A 8 -1.39 6.78 -4.69
C LYS A 8 -0.90 7.68 -3.54
N ALA A 9 -1.76 7.99 -2.56
CA ALA A 9 -1.41 8.95 -1.52
C ALA A 9 -0.25 8.48 -0.62
N VAL A 10 -0.10 7.17 -0.41
CA VAL A 10 1.05 6.61 0.33
C VAL A 10 2.36 7.15 -0.24
N SER A 11 2.48 7.14 -1.57
CA SER A 11 3.69 7.60 -2.23
C SER A 11 3.73 9.11 -2.44
N LEU A 12 2.59 9.75 -2.77
CA LEU A 12 2.55 11.20 -3.00
C LEU A 12 2.91 12.00 -1.75
N PHE A 13 2.44 11.59 -0.57
CA PHE A 13 2.74 12.32 0.65
C PHE A 13 4.20 12.17 1.05
N SER A 14 4.76 10.97 0.90
CA SER A 14 6.18 10.73 1.21
C SER A 14 7.11 11.46 0.25
N LEU A 15 6.93 11.27 -1.06
CA LEU A 15 7.81 11.86 -2.08
C LEU A 15 7.60 13.38 -2.24
N GLY A 16 6.40 13.88 -2.01
CA GLY A 16 6.08 15.30 -2.16
C GLY A 16 6.46 16.17 -0.96
N ASN A 17 6.78 15.56 0.19
CA ASN A 17 7.11 16.27 1.42
C ASN A 17 8.42 15.79 2.07
N ASP A 18 9.22 15.00 1.35
CA ASP A 18 10.44 14.36 1.87
C ASP A 18 10.23 13.70 3.25
N ALA A 19 9.11 12.98 3.38
CA ALA A 19 8.64 12.43 4.64
C ALA A 19 8.82 10.90 4.68
N PRO A 20 9.28 10.31 5.81
CA PRO A 20 9.38 8.87 5.96
C PRO A 20 8.04 8.16 5.76
N THR A 21 8.05 7.03 5.06
CA THR A 21 6.92 6.11 4.98
C THR A 21 7.18 4.91 5.89
N MET A 22 6.22 4.59 6.75
CA MET A 22 6.25 3.42 7.61
C MET A 22 5.09 2.48 7.31
N VAL A 23 5.40 1.21 7.04
CA VAL A 23 4.39 0.14 7.03
C VAL A 23 4.28 -0.38 8.46
N SER A 24 3.09 -0.32 9.03
CA SER A 24 2.83 -0.75 10.41
C SER A 24 1.68 -1.74 10.47
N TYR A 25 1.59 -2.47 11.57
CA TYR A 25 0.51 -3.41 11.83
C TYR A 25 -0.01 -3.28 13.26
N ALA A 26 -1.23 -3.77 13.46
CA ALA A 26 -1.80 -4.06 14.76
C ALA A 26 -2.41 -5.47 14.67
N ARG A 27 -1.87 -6.41 15.44
CA ARG A 27 -2.26 -7.83 15.44
C ARG A 27 -2.82 -8.20 16.80
N ARG A 28 -3.94 -8.93 16.83
CA ARG A 28 -4.48 -9.50 18.07
C ARG A 28 -3.58 -10.64 18.54
N LEU A 29 -3.35 -10.67 19.84
CA LEU A 29 -2.76 -11.82 20.51
C LEU A 29 -3.88 -12.74 21.00
N ASP A 30 -3.53 -13.97 21.39
CA ASP A 30 -4.46 -14.99 21.88
C ASP A 30 -4.97 -14.70 23.32
N GLN A 31 -5.30 -13.43 23.59
CA GLN A 31 -5.82 -12.95 24.87
C GLN A 31 -6.84 -11.82 24.63
N PRO A 32 -7.90 -11.71 25.46
CA PRO A 32 -8.87 -10.62 25.36
C PRO A 32 -8.20 -9.25 25.42
N LEU A 33 -8.50 -8.41 24.43
CA LEU A 33 -8.02 -7.01 24.35
C LEU A 33 -6.49 -6.83 24.36
N LYS A 34 -5.73 -7.86 23.96
CA LYS A 34 -4.27 -7.75 23.80
C LYS A 34 -3.89 -7.67 22.33
N TYR A 35 -3.06 -6.68 22.01
CA TYR A 35 -2.60 -6.42 20.66
C TYR A 35 -1.10 -6.16 20.67
N GLU A 36 -0.43 -6.65 19.64
CA GLU A 36 0.91 -6.25 19.26
C GLU A 36 0.81 -5.20 18.17
N VAL A 37 1.49 -4.07 18.34
CA VAL A 37 1.53 -2.97 17.38
C VAL A 37 2.99 -2.66 17.12
N GLY A 38 3.37 -2.55 15.84
CA GLY A 38 4.75 -2.27 15.53
C GLY A 38 5.00 -1.81 14.09
N PRO A 39 6.18 -1.21 13.86
CA PRO A 39 6.68 -0.99 12.53
C PRO A 39 7.08 -2.34 11.91
N MET A 40 6.80 -2.50 10.63
CA MET A 40 7.34 -3.59 9.81
C MET A 40 8.53 -3.11 9.00
N ALA A 41 8.40 -1.95 8.38
CA ALA A 41 9.42 -1.39 7.52
C ALA A 41 9.27 0.13 7.47
N ILE A 42 10.40 0.82 7.41
CA ILE A 42 10.48 2.26 7.24
C ILE A 42 11.35 2.52 6.02
N VAL A 43 10.98 3.51 5.22
CA VAL A 43 11.82 4.06 4.18
C VAL A 43 11.75 5.58 4.23
N ASP A 44 12.89 6.24 4.12
CA ASP A 44 12.99 7.68 4.17
C ASP A 44 13.50 8.22 2.82
N PRO A 45 12.75 9.12 2.13
CA PRO A 45 13.25 9.83 0.96
C PRO A 45 14.55 10.61 1.20
N ALA A 46 14.83 11.02 2.45
CA ALA A 46 16.05 11.71 2.83
C ALA A 46 17.28 10.79 2.94
N ASP A 47 17.10 9.46 2.93
CA ASP A 47 18.22 8.53 2.95
C ASP A 47 19.08 8.64 1.68
N PRO A 48 20.42 8.66 1.78
CA PRO A 48 21.30 8.80 0.63
C PRO A 48 21.17 7.65 -0.38
N ASN A 49 20.70 6.48 0.07
CA ASN A 49 20.50 5.29 -0.76
C ASN A 49 19.02 5.07 -1.13
N PHE A 50 18.19 6.12 -1.10
CA PHE A 50 16.77 6.00 -1.42
C PHE A 50 16.53 5.79 -2.93
N GLU A 51 16.01 4.62 -3.29
CA GLU A 51 15.77 4.20 -4.68
C GLU A 51 14.29 4.26 -5.12
N LEU A 52 13.35 4.48 -4.18
CA LEU A 52 11.90 4.41 -4.46
C LEU A 52 11.33 5.73 -5.00
N ARG A 53 12.03 6.38 -5.94
CA ARG A 53 11.82 7.77 -6.39
C ARG A 53 10.60 7.99 -7.29
N SER A 54 9.67 7.03 -7.37
CA SER A 54 8.43 7.19 -8.13
C SER A 54 7.24 6.61 -7.38
N VAL A 55 6.06 7.17 -7.67
CA VAL A 55 4.80 6.70 -7.08
C VAL A 55 4.60 5.19 -7.25
N PRO A 56 4.79 4.59 -8.45
CA PRO A 56 4.66 3.14 -8.61
C PRO A 56 5.67 2.34 -7.78
N LEU A 57 6.94 2.76 -7.71
CA LEU A 57 7.99 2.03 -6.98
C LEU A 57 7.70 2.01 -5.48
N LEU A 58 7.41 3.17 -4.88
CA LEU A 58 7.11 3.25 -3.45
C LEU A 58 5.80 2.53 -3.11
N ALA A 59 4.78 2.62 -3.97
CA ALA A 59 3.52 1.89 -3.78
C ALA A 59 3.70 0.37 -3.88
N GLN A 60 4.59 -0.10 -4.77
CA GLN A 60 4.93 -1.52 -4.88
C GLN A 60 5.67 -1.99 -3.63
N TRP A 61 6.72 -1.26 -3.20
CA TRP A 61 7.44 -1.57 -1.97
C TRP A 61 6.50 -1.66 -0.76
N TYR A 62 5.58 -0.70 -0.60
CA TYR A 62 4.60 -0.73 0.48
C TYR A 62 3.71 -1.97 0.40
N THR A 63 3.28 -2.33 -0.82
CA THR A 63 2.46 -3.52 -1.05
C THR A 63 3.23 -4.80 -0.70
N ASP A 64 4.50 -4.90 -1.06
CA ASP A 64 5.33 -6.06 -0.76
C ASP A 64 5.50 -6.26 0.76
N ARG A 65 5.76 -5.18 1.50
CA ARG A 65 5.84 -5.19 2.98
C ARG A 65 4.50 -5.55 3.62
N LEU A 66 3.39 -5.04 3.06
CA LEU A 66 2.05 -5.41 3.51
C LEU A 66 1.76 -6.90 3.25
N GLU A 67 2.14 -7.44 2.10
CA GLU A 67 1.99 -8.87 1.80
C GLU A 67 2.77 -9.74 2.78
N GLU A 68 4.00 -9.35 3.13
CA GLU A 68 4.79 -10.03 4.16
C GLU A 68 4.09 -10.05 5.52
N LEU A 69 3.53 -8.91 5.96
CA LEU A 69 2.74 -8.83 7.20
C LEU A 69 1.52 -9.75 7.17
N ILE A 70 0.76 -9.72 6.08
CA ILE A 70 -0.44 -10.55 5.93
C ILE A 70 -0.09 -12.03 6.05
N ARG A 71 1.05 -12.48 5.50
CA ARG A 71 1.49 -13.88 5.59
C ARG A 71 1.79 -14.33 7.03
N GLN A 72 2.09 -13.40 7.94
CA GLN A 72 2.38 -13.73 9.35
C GLN A 72 1.12 -14.02 10.17
N ALA A 73 -0.04 -13.47 9.78
CA ALA A 73 -1.33 -13.68 10.43
C ALA A 73 -2.48 -13.54 9.42
N PRO A 74 -2.57 -14.46 8.44
CA PRO A 74 -3.49 -14.32 7.31
C PRO A 74 -4.94 -14.34 7.75
N ASP A 75 -5.28 -15.09 8.79
CA ASP A 75 -6.60 -15.15 9.42
C ASP A 75 -7.08 -13.79 9.97
N GLN A 76 -6.15 -12.90 10.33
CA GLN A 76 -6.46 -11.57 10.87
C GLN A 76 -6.56 -10.48 9.80
N TYR A 77 -6.21 -10.77 8.54
CA TYR A 77 -6.35 -9.80 7.47
C TYR A 77 -7.82 -9.64 7.04
N TRP A 78 -8.20 -8.42 6.66
CA TRP A 78 -9.58 -8.10 6.33
C TRP A 78 -9.93 -8.50 4.88
N TRP A 79 -10.12 -9.80 4.65
CA TRP A 79 -10.38 -10.39 3.32
C TRP A 79 -11.69 -9.96 2.65
N LEU A 80 -12.52 -9.17 3.33
CA LEU A 80 -13.81 -8.69 2.80
C LEU A 80 -13.65 -7.84 1.53
N HIS A 81 -12.50 -7.20 1.35
CA HIS A 81 -12.24 -6.35 0.20
C HIS A 81 -12.02 -7.16 -1.09
N ARG A 82 -12.80 -6.87 -2.14
CA ARG A 82 -12.50 -7.35 -3.51
C ARG A 82 -11.33 -6.57 -4.11
N ARG A 83 -10.11 -6.86 -3.62
CA ARG A 83 -8.87 -6.16 -3.99
C ARG A 83 -8.55 -6.27 -5.48
N TRP A 84 -8.67 -7.48 -6.04
CA TRP A 84 -8.41 -7.74 -7.45
C TRP A 84 -9.67 -7.59 -8.30
N LYS A 85 -10.12 -6.34 -8.46
CA LYS A 85 -11.10 -6.03 -9.50
C LYS A 85 -10.48 -6.33 -10.87
N GLY A 86 -11.26 -6.94 -11.77
CA GLY A 86 -10.83 -7.19 -13.15
C GLY A 86 -10.42 -5.90 -13.85
N ARG A 87 -9.83 -6.03 -15.04
CA ARG A 87 -9.44 -4.87 -15.85
C ARG A 87 -10.68 -4.00 -16.12
N PRO A 88 -10.63 -2.68 -15.91
CA PRO A 88 -11.77 -1.82 -16.22
C PRO A 88 -12.18 -2.03 -17.68
N THR A 89 -13.49 -2.04 -17.94
CA THR A 89 -13.98 -2.15 -19.32
C THR A 89 -13.48 -0.95 -20.15
N ALA A 90 -13.34 -1.12 -21.47
CA ALA A 90 -12.95 -0.04 -22.36
C ALA A 90 -13.82 1.23 -22.18
N ARG A 91 -15.10 1.05 -21.83
CA ARG A 91 -16.04 2.13 -21.50
C ARG A 91 -15.66 2.89 -20.23
N ALA A 92 -15.20 2.21 -19.18
CA ALA A 92 -14.74 2.83 -17.95
C ALA A 92 -13.44 3.62 -18.16
N LEU A 93 -12.52 3.08 -18.98
CA LEU A 93 -11.27 3.74 -19.36
C LEU A 93 -11.53 5.06 -20.10
N ARG A 94 -12.37 5.05 -21.15
CA ARG A 94 -12.72 6.27 -21.90
C ARG A 94 -13.29 7.39 -21.03
N ARG A 95 -14.16 7.04 -20.07
CA ARG A 95 -14.72 8.01 -19.09
C ARG A 95 -13.65 8.63 -18.18
N SER A 96 -12.65 7.86 -17.78
CA SER A 96 -11.56 8.36 -16.92
C SER A 96 -10.66 9.35 -17.66
N THR A 97 -10.34 9.07 -18.92
CA THR A 97 -9.50 9.96 -19.75
C THR A 97 -10.20 11.28 -20.03
N GLN A 98 -11.50 11.26 -20.31
CA GLN A 98 -12.31 12.48 -20.51
C GLN A 98 -12.39 13.36 -19.26
N ARG A 99 -12.39 12.77 -18.05
CA ARG A 99 -12.38 13.51 -16.78
C ARG A 99 -11.02 14.09 -16.40
N GLN A 100 -9.92 13.58 -16.96
CA GLN A 100 -8.58 14.11 -16.71
C GLN A 100 -8.19 15.24 -17.69
N ALA A 101 -8.90 15.37 -18.81
CA ALA A 101 -8.65 16.38 -19.84
C ALA A 101 -9.55 17.62 -19.72
N ALA A 102 -10.53 17.60 -18.82
CA ALA A 102 -11.42 18.72 -18.49
C ALA A 102 -11.01 19.29 -17.12
#